data_AF-I3SPZ9-F1
#
_entry.id   AF-I3SPZ9-F1
#
_cell.length_a   1.000
_cell.length_b   1.000
_cell.length_c   1.000
_cell.angle_alpha   90.00
_cell.angle_beta   90.00
_cell.angle_gamma   90.00
#
_symmetry.space_group_name_H-M   'P 1'
#
loop_
_entity.id
_entity.type
_entity.pdbx_description
1 polymer ?
#
loop_
_entity_poly.entity_id
_entity_poly.type
_entity_poly.pdbx_seq_one_letter_code
_entity_poly.pdbx_strand_id
1 'polypeptide(L)'
;MSFFSVVIALFKDIPDIDGDKIFGIQSFSVRLGQKRVFWICVALLEMAYGVALVVGAASPCLWSKIVTGLGHAVLAAILFYRAKSVDLRSKASITSFYMFIWKLFYAEYLLIPLVR
;
A
#
# COMPACT_ATOMS: atom_id res chain seq x y z
N MET A 1 6.65 -8.70 0.58
CA MET A 1 6.19 -8.48 1.98
C MET A 1 6.85 -7.28 2.67
N SER A 2 8.17 -7.07 2.60
CA SER A 2 8.84 -5.96 3.32
C SER A 2 8.30 -4.56 3.00
N PHE A 3 7.92 -4.28 1.74
CA PHE A 3 7.26 -3.03 1.36
C PHE A 3 5.95 -2.80 2.13
N PHE A 4 5.11 -3.82 2.26
CA PHE A 4 3.87 -3.72 3.03
C PHE A 4 4.13 -3.46 4.51
N SER A 5 5.13 -4.10 5.11
CA SER A 5 5.50 -3.83 6.51
C SER A 5 5.90 -2.37 6.74
N VAL A 6 6.72 -1.81 5.86
CA VAL A 6 7.10 -0.39 5.90
C VAL A 6 5.87 0.51 5.74
N VAL A 7 5.04 0.23 4.75
CA VAL A 7 3.83 1.03 4.48
C VAL A 7 2.87 0.98 5.66
N ILE A 8 2.58 -0.19 6.21
CA ILE A 8 1.71 -0.35 7.39
C ILE A 8 2.27 0.42 8.59
N ALA A 9 3.59 0.34 8.82
CA ALA A 9 4.24 1.08 9.90
C ALA A 9 4.18 2.59 9.73
N LEU A 10 4.28 3.11 8.51
CA LEU A 10 4.15 4.55 8.25
C LEU A 10 2.69 5.01 8.27
N PHE A 11 1.78 4.18 7.75
CA PHE A 11 0.38 4.54 7.57
C PHE A 11 -0.37 4.62 8.90
N LYS A 12 0.02 3.81 9.90
CA LYS A 12 -0.57 3.87 11.25
C LYS A 12 -0.37 5.26 11.90
N ASP A 13 0.74 5.94 11.62
CA ASP A 13 1.10 7.24 12.22
C ASP A 13 0.40 8.43 11.52
N ILE A 14 -0.24 8.21 10.36
CA ILE A 14 -0.95 9.26 9.60
C ILE A 14 -2.14 9.84 10.40
N PRO A 15 -3.09 9.05 10.93
CA PRO A 15 -4.18 9.57 11.75
C PRO A 15 -3.74 10.09 13.13
N ASP A 16 -2.56 9.67 13.60
CA ASP A 16 -2.01 9.98 14.93
C ASP A 16 -1.17 11.27 14.96
N ILE A 17 -1.02 11.96 13.82
CA ILE A 17 -0.15 13.14 13.67
C ILE A 17 -0.39 14.25 14.72
N ASP A 18 -1.64 14.47 15.15
CA ASP A 18 -1.96 15.48 16.16
C ASP A 18 -1.49 15.06 17.55
N GLY A 19 -1.67 13.77 17.88
CA GLY A 19 -1.20 13.20 19.14
C GLY A 19 0.33 13.24 19.20
N ASP A 20 1.00 12.78 18.13
CA ASP A 20 2.45 12.81 18.03
C ASP A 20 3.02 14.22 18.25
N LYS A 21 2.39 15.26 17.67
CA LYS A 21 2.79 16.66 17.88
C LYS A 21 2.66 17.08 19.34
N ILE A 22 1.55 16.75 20.00
CA ILE A 22 1.30 17.10 21.41
C ILE A 22 2.36 16.47 22.32
N PHE A 23 2.74 15.22 22.06
CA PHE A 23 3.72 14.48 22.86
C PHE A 23 5.17 14.65 22.40
N GLY A 24 5.43 15.51 21.41
CA GLY A 24 6.78 15.77 20.90
C GLY A 24 7.41 14.63 20.09
N ILE A 25 6.61 13.66 19.63
CA ILE A 25 7.05 12.54 18.80
C ILE A 25 7.30 13.02 17.37
N GLN A 26 8.50 12.77 16.87
CA GLN A 26 8.95 13.25 15.57
C GLN A 26 8.74 12.19 14.46
N SER A 27 7.51 11.68 14.31
CA SER A 27 7.16 10.70 13.27
C SER A 27 7.30 11.26 11.85
N PHE A 28 7.33 10.37 10.85
CA PHE A 28 7.41 10.78 9.45
C PHE A 28 6.24 11.68 9.05
N SER A 29 5.03 11.36 9.55
CA SER A 29 3.81 12.14 9.34
C SER A 29 3.93 13.54 9.92
N VAL A 30 4.55 13.68 11.10
CA VAL A 30 4.82 14.99 11.71
C VAL A 30 5.83 15.80 10.90
N ARG A 31 6.94 15.18 10.47
CA ARG A 31 8.03 15.88 9.77
C ARG A 31 7.71 16.27 8.33
N LEU A 32 7.12 15.35 7.56
CA LEU A 32 6.86 15.56 6.12
C LEU A 32 5.44 16.00 5.83
N GLY A 33 4.54 15.84 6.79
CA GLY A 33 3.12 16.10 6.64
C GLY A 33 2.36 14.90 6.11
N GLN A 34 1.14 14.76 6.62
CA GLN A 34 0.23 13.65 6.36
C GLN A 34 0.03 13.34 4.86
N LYS A 35 -0.20 14.36 4.03
CA LYS A 35 -0.44 14.20 2.59
C LYS A 35 0.78 13.62 1.86
N ARG A 36 1.99 14.04 2.22
CA ARG A 36 3.21 13.54 1.57
C ARG A 36 3.44 12.08 1.96
N VAL A 37 3.32 11.75 3.24
CA VAL A 37 3.49 10.37 3.73
C VAL A 37 2.46 9.43 3.11
N PHE A 38 1.19 9.85 3.01
CA PHE A 38 0.16 9.09 2.32
C PHE A 38 0.57 8.70 0.89
N TRP A 39 1.00 9.67 0.08
CA TRP A 39 1.39 9.40 -1.31
C TRP A 39 2.71 8.63 -1.43
N ILE A 40 3.65 8.79 -0.50
CA ILE A 40 4.85 7.93 -0.41
C ILE A 40 4.43 6.48 -0.18
N CYS A 41 3.51 6.23 0.76
CA CYS A 41 3.01 4.89 1.03
C CYS A 41 2.32 4.28 -0.20
N VAL A 42 1.46 5.04 -0.88
CA VAL A 42 0.81 4.58 -2.13
C VAL A 42 1.86 4.27 -3.19
N ALA A 43 2.84 5.16 -3.41
CA ALA A 43 3.90 4.95 -4.39
C ALA A 43 4.78 3.72 -4.08
N LEU A 44 5.08 3.45 -2.81
CA LEU A 44 5.82 2.25 -2.40
C LEU A 44 5.04 0.96 -2.72
N LEU A 45 3.73 0.94 -2.48
CA LEU A 45 2.88 -0.20 -2.83
C LEU A 45 2.73 -0.36 -4.35
N GLU A 46 2.53 0.73 -5.10
CA GLU A 46 2.49 0.70 -6.57
C GLU A 46 3.80 0.17 -7.17
N MET A 47 4.96 0.58 -6.63
CA MET A 47 6.25 0.01 -7.04
C MET A 47 6.34 -1.49 -6.76
N ALA A 48 5.90 -1.93 -5.58
CA ALA A 48 5.88 -3.35 -5.24
C ALA A 48 5.00 -4.15 -6.23
N TYR A 49 3.83 -3.62 -6.58
CA TYR A 49 2.96 -4.20 -7.60
C TYR A 49 3.58 -4.16 -9.00
N GLY A 50 4.26 -3.09 -9.37
CA GLY A 50 5.00 -2.98 -10.63
C GLY A 50 6.09 -4.04 -10.76
N VAL A 51 6.84 -4.28 -9.69
CA VAL A 51 7.84 -5.37 -9.65
C VAL A 51 7.16 -6.73 -9.83
N ALA A 52 6.05 -6.99 -9.13
CA ALA A 52 5.32 -8.25 -9.27
C ALA A 52 4.77 -8.46 -10.69
N LEU A 53 4.32 -7.39 -11.35
CA LEU A 53 3.86 -7.44 -12.74
C LEU A 53 5.00 -7.81 -13.69
N VAL A 54 6.19 -7.21 -13.52
CA VAL A 54 7.38 -7.55 -14.32
C VAL A 54 7.78 -9.01 -14.10
N VAL A 55 7.80 -9.48 -12.85
CA VAL A 55 8.06 -10.89 -12.51
C VAL A 55 7.06 -11.82 -13.19
N GLY A 56 5.76 -11.50 -13.09
CA GLY A 56 4.71 -12.26 -13.75
C GLY A 56 4.89 -12.30 -15.27
N ALA A 57 5.16 -11.16 -15.91
CA ALA A 57 5.34 -11.09 -17.36
C ALA A 57 6.57 -11.89 -17.85
N ALA A 58 7.63 -11.94 -17.04
CA ALA A 58 8.86 -12.67 -17.32
C ALA A 58 8.74 -14.19 -17.07
N SER A 59 7.71 -14.65 -16.38
CA SER A 59 7.51 -16.08 -16.07
C SER A 59 7.41 -16.93 -17.34
N PRO A 60 8.02 -18.13 -17.40
CA PRO A 60 7.79 -19.06 -18.51
C PRO A 60 6.43 -19.77 -18.43
N CYS A 61 5.75 -19.71 -17.26
CA CYS A 61 4.50 -20.41 -17.02
C CYS A 61 3.29 -19.52 -17.35
N LEU A 62 2.47 -19.89 -18.34
CA LEU A 62 1.30 -19.08 -18.75
C LEU A 62 0.33 -18.80 -17.59
N TRP A 63 0.09 -19.78 -16.72
CA TRP A 63 -0.81 -19.58 -15.58
C TRP A 63 -0.24 -18.57 -14.57
N SER A 64 1.08 -18.57 -14.33
CA SER A 64 1.71 -17.57 -13.47
C SER A 64 1.76 -16.20 -14.14
N LYS A 65 1.98 -16.12 -15.47
CA LYS A 65 1.82 -14.84 -16.21
C LYS A 65 0.45 -14.22 -15.98
N ILE A 66 -0.61 -15.03 -16.05
CA ILE A 66 -1.98 -14.55 -15.84
C ILE A 66 -2.18 -14.21 -14.36
N VAL A 67 -1.97 -15.15 -13.45
CA VAL A 67 -2.28 -14.95 -12.02
C VAL A 67 -1.40 -13.87 -11.40
N THR A 68 -0.09 -13.96 -11.59
CA THR A 68 0.87 -12.97 -11.06
C THR A 68 0.79 -11.67 -11.83
N GLY A 69 0.83 -11.68 -13.17
CA GLY A 69 0.79 -10.45 -13.96
C GLY A 69 -0.55 -9.71 -13.82
N LEU A 70 -1.66 -10.36 -14.22
CA LEU A 70 -2.99 -9.73 -14.20
C LEU A 70 -3.50 -9.50 -12.78
N GLY A 71 -3.28 -10.44 -11.86
CA GLY A 71 -3.72 -10.29 -10.46
C GLY A 71 -3.13 -9.07 -9.79
N HIS A 72 -1.81 -8.88 -9.87
CA HIS A 72 -1.14 -7.71 -9.28
C HIS A 72 -1.48 -6.42 -10.05
N ALA A 73 -1.69 -6.48 -11.38
CA ALA A 73 -2.16 -5.32 -12.14
C ALA A 73 -3.55 -4.84 -11.68
N VAL A 74 -4.47 -5.77 -11.40
CA VAL A 74 -5.80 -5.45 -10.88
C VAL A 74 -5.69 -4.85 -9.47
N LEU A 75 -4.89 -5.44 -8.58
CA LEU A 75 -4.70 -4.89 -7.24
C LEU A 75 -4.07 -3.49 -7.24
N ALA A 76 -3.07 -3.25 -8.10
CA ALA A 76 -2.50 -1.92 -8.34
C ALA A 76 -3.56 -0.91 -8.81
N ALA A 77 -4.36 -1.27 -9.81
CA ALA A 77 -5.41 -0.39 -10.32
C ALA A 77 -6.45 -0.05 -9.23
N ILE A 78 -6.87 -1.02 -8.42
CA ILE A 78 -7.78 -0.81 -7.29
C ILE A 78 -7.14 0.09 -6.23
N LEU A 79 -5.87 -0.16 -5.88
CA LEU A 79 -5.12 0.65 -4.92
C LEU A 79 -5.08 2.11 -5.37
N PHE A 80 -4.61 2.38 -6.59
CA PHE A 80 -4.52 3.72 -7.13
C PHE A 80 -5.87 4.42 -7.20
N TYR A 81 -6.90 3.71 -7.67
CA TYR A 81 -8.26 4.26 -7.76
C TYR A 81 -8.80 4.66 -6.38
N ARG A 82 -8.71 3.76 -5.39
CA ARG A 82 -9.18 4.05 -4.03
C ARG A 82 -8.35 5.14 -3.35
N ALA A 83 -7.05 5.21 -3.62
CA ALA A 83 -6.17 6.23 -3.05
C ALA A 83 -6.62 7.65 -3.44
N LYS A 84 -7.11 7.84 -4.67
CA LYS A 84 -7.61 9.15 -5.16
C LYS A 84 -8.87 9.64 -4.46
N SER A 85 -9.68 8.74 -3.90
CA SER A 85 -10.93 9.09 -3.22
C SER A 85 -10.78 9.25 -1.70
N VAL A 86 -9.57 9.15 -1.15
CA VAL A 86 -9.34 9.31 0.30
C VAL A 86 -9.42 10.78 0.68
N ASP A 87 -10.30 11.12 1.61
CA ASP A 87 -10.30 12.43 2.24
C ASP A 87 -9.30 12.46 3.39
N LEU A 88 -8.16 13.09 3.15
CA LEU A 88 -7.09 13.24 4.14
C LEU A 88 -7.46 14.18 5.30
N ARG A 89 -8.61 14.86 5.29
CA ARG A 89 -9.09 15.61 6.46
C ARG A 89 -9.90 14.74 7.42
N SER A 90 -10.35 13.57 6.97
CA SER A 90 -11.17 12.66 7.74
C SER A 90 -10.35 11.48 8.27
N LYS A 91 -10.17 11.44 9.60
CA LYS A 91 -9.51 10.29 10.27
C LYS A 91 -10.21 8.96 9.94
N ALA A 92 -11.55 8.97 9.85
CA ALA A 92 -12.31 7.79 9.46
C ALA A 92 -12.01 7.33 8.02
N SER A 93 -11.85 8.26 7.07
CA SER A 93 -11.47 7.95 5.68
C SER A 93 -10.06 7.33 5.62
N ILE A 94 -9.11 7.91 6.35
CA ILE A 94 -7.73 7.41 6.45
C ILE A 94 -7.69 6.01 7.08
N THR A 95 -8.37 5.81 8.21
CA THR A 95 -8.43 4.50 8.88
C THR A 95 -9.11 3.45 8.01
N SER A 96 -10.16 3.82 7.26
CA SER A 96 -10.79 2.91 6.29
C SER A 96 -9.83 2.49 5.19
N PHE A 97 -9.02 3.43 4.67
CA PHE A 97 -7.97 3.10 3.69
C PHE A 97 -6.83 2.29 4.30
N TYR A 98 -6.44 2.55 5.55
CA TYR A 98 -5.47 1.75 6.29
C TYR A 98 -5.92 0.28 6.42
N MET A 99 -7.18 0.05 6.79
CA MET A 99 -7.75 -1.30 6.83
C MET A 99 -7.85 -1.93 5.44
N PHE A 100 -8.02 -1.13 4.40
CA PHE A 100 -7.93 -1.62 3.02
C PHE A 100 -6.51 -2.07 2.64
N ILE A 101 -5.45 -1.36 3.08
CA ILE A 101 -4.05 -1.82 2.91
C ILE A 101 -3.84 -3.18 3.56
N TRP A 102 -4.40 -3.41 4.76
CA TRP A 102 -4.36 -4.74 5.39
C TRP A 102 -5.06 -5.81 4.55
N LYS A 103 -6.19 -5.51 3.91
CA LYS A 103 -6.85 -6.45 2.98
C LYS A 103 -5.98 -6.77 1.77
N LEU A 104 -5.30 -5.78 1.21
CA LEU A 104 -4.32 -5.99 0.14
C LEU A 104 -3.17 -6.89 0.62
N PHE A 105 -2.64 -6.64 1.80
CA PHE A 105 -1.59 -7.48 2.40
C PHE A 105 -2.02 -8.95 2.53
N TYR A 106 -3.25 -9.21 2.97
CA TYR A 106 -3.80 -10.57 3.00
C TYR A 106 -4.03 -11.16 1.61
N ALA A 107 -4.40 -10.35 0.62
CA ALA A 107 -4.48 -10.81 -0.77
C ALA A 107 -3.10 -11.26 -1.30
N GLU A 108 -2.02 -10.60 -0.91
CA GLU A 108 -0.66 -11.03 -1.27
C GLU A 108 -0.32 -12.42 -0.71
N TYR A 109 -0.77 -12.76 0.50
CA TYR A 109 -0.57 -14.12 1.03
C TYR A 109 -1.23 -15.20 0.18
N LEU A 110 -2.31 -14.87 -0.53
CA LEU A 110 -2.97 -15.78 -1.47
C LEU A 110 -2.24 -15.83 -2.82
N LEU A 111 -1.73 -14.70 -3.31
CA LEU A 111 -1.13 -14.60 -4.64
C LEU A 111 0.35 -15.03 -4.71
N ILE A 112 1.15 -14.75 -3.68
CA ILE A 112 2.60 -15.05 -3.69
C ILE A 112 2.90 -16.55 -3.91
N PRO A 113 2.18 -17.51 -3.29
CA PRO A 113 2.40 -18.94 -3.55
C PRO A 113 2.22 -19.37 -5.01
N LEU A 114 1.56 -18.54 -5.82
CA LEU A 114 1.23 -18.79 -7.22
C LEU A 114 2.24 -18.18 -8.20
N VAL A 115 3.31 -17.55 -7.69
CA VAL A 115 4.40 -17.01 -8.51
C VAL A 115 5.34 -18.14 -8.96
N ARG A 116 5.68 -18.20 -10.25
CA ARG A 116 6.63 -19.15 -10.85
C ARG A 116 7.53 -18.52 -11.89
#